data_AF-A0A1X0U932-F1
#
_entry.id   AF-A0A1X0U932-F1
#
_cell.length_a   1.000
_cell.length_b   1.000
_cell.length_c   1.000
_cell.angle_alpha   90.00
_cell.angle_beta   90.00
_cell.angle_gamma   90.00
#
_symmetry.space_group_name_H-M   'P 1'
#
loop_
_entity.id
_entity.type
_entity.pdbx_description
1 polymer ?
#
loop_
_entity_poly.entity_id
_entity_poly.type
_entity_poly.pdbx_seq_one_letter_code
_entity_poly.pdbx_strand_id
1 'polypeptide(L)'
;MVKCVSRGMNSNLLPSASADGSSVFRTLRPSAACFVHGDEDLLMDLALDSVPGMPATASVVCPTFAPEELAGRKVVALFDRAEARDFVDVYALRLRFERELLSSRAGEVASQPL
;
A
#
# COMPACT_ATOMS: atom_id res chain seq x y z
N MET A 1 4.92 22.29 2.49
CA MET A 1 4.75 22.28 1.02
C MET A 1 4.83 20.82 0.58
N VAL A 2 3.73 20.20 0.15
CA VAL A 2 3.74 18.78 -0.28
C VAL A 2 4.32 18.72 -1.68
N LYS A 3 5.42 17.97 -1.87
CA LYS A 3 6.04 17.80 -3.19
C LYS A 3 5.99 16.32 -3.55
N CYS A 4 4.97 15.94 -4.33
CA CYS A 4 4.94 14.61 -4.93
C CYS A 4 6.07 14.51 -5.96
N VAL A 5 7.05 13.65 -5.69
CA VAL A 5 8.17 13.38 -6.61
C VAL A 5 7.97 11.97 -7.16
N SER A 6 7.51 11.86 -8.40
CA SER A 6 7.58 10.61 -9.14
C SER A 6 9.04 10.35 -9.52
N ARG A 7 9.69 9.38 -8.85
CA ARG A 7 11.05 8.97 -9.27
C ARG A 7 10.98 8.27 -10.64
N GLY A 8 11.49 8.97 -11.65
CA GLY A 8 11.68 8.49 -13.02
C GLY A 8 10.80 9.20 -14.05
N MET A 9 10.99 10.50 -14.28
CA MET A 9 10.42 11.21 -15.43
C MET A 9 11.47 11.37 -16.52
N ASN A 10 11.31 10.61 -17.61
CA ASN A 10 11.50 11.20 -18.93
C ASN A 10 10.38 12.24 -19.12
N SER A 11 10.76 13.41 -19.59
CA SER A 11 10.13 14.72 -19.42
C SER A 11 8.80 14.98 -20.16
N ASN A 12 7.93 13.99 -20.39
CA ASN A 12 6.79 14.15 -21.31
C ASN A 12 5.39 14.01 -20.68
N LEU A 13 5.18 14.48 -19.44
CA LEU A 13 3.82 14.64 -18.91
C LEU A 13 3.61 16.06 -18.41
N LEU A 14 2.78 16.80 -19.17
CA LEU A 14 2.33 18.16 -18.85
C LEU A 14 1.35 18.11 -17.67
N PRO A 15 1.54 18.92 -16.62
CA PRO A 15 0.54 19.10 -15.58
C PRO A 15 -0.64 19.91 -16.12
N SER A 16 -1.87 19.39 -16.05
CA SER A 16 -3.07 20.23 -16.12
C SER A 16 -3.34 20.75 -14.71
N ALA A 17 -2.95 22.00 -14.46
CA ALA A 17 -3.20 22.67 -13.18
C ALA A 17 -4.71 22.91 -13.00
N SER A 18 -5.30 22.39 -11.93
CA SER A 18 -6.56 22.92 -11.40
C SER A 18 -6.25 24.15 -10.56
N ALA A 19 -7.14 25.16 -10.60
CA ALA A 19 -6.95 26.46 -9.96
C ALA A 19 -6.92 26.43 -8.42
N ASP A 20 -7.12 25.26 -7.82
CA ASP A 20 -7.35 25.08 -6.38
C ASP A 20 -6.09 24.62 -5.63
N GLY A 21 -4.91 24.67 -6.26
CA GLY A 21 -3.65 24.17 -5.71
C GLY A 21 -3.55 22.64 -5.68
N SER A 22 -4.55 21.94 -6.22
CA SER A 22 -4.53 20.49 -6.44
C SER A 22 -3.91 20.17 -7.81
N SER A 23 -2.89 19.31 -7.81
CA SER A 23 -2.34 18.72 -9.03
C SER A 23 -2.92 17.32 -9.21
N VAL A 24 -3.64 17.11 -10.32
CA VAL A 24 -4.15 15.78 -10.69
C VAL A 24 -3.01 15.04 -11.38
N PHE A 25 -2.49 14.00 -10.72
CA PHE A 25 -1.46 13.14 -11.28
C PHE A 25 -2.10 11.87 -11.86
N ARG A 26 -1.93 11.66 -13.16
CA ARG A 26 -2.27 10.39 -13.82
C ARG A 26 -1.03 9.50 -13.82
N THR A 27 -0.96 8.57 -12.86
CA THR A 27 0.16 7.63 -12.74
C THR A 27 -0.17 6.33 -13.46
N LEU A 28 0.77 5.77 -14.22
CA LEU A 28 0.65 4.47 -14.92
C LEU A 28 1.11 3.28 -14.04
N ARG A 29 1.26 3.48 -12.73
CA ARG A 29 1.72 2.46 -11.77
C ARG A 29 0.65 2.22 -10.71
N PRO A 30 0.58 1.00 -10.16
CA PRO A 30 -0.43 0.64 -9.14
C PRO A 30 -0.23 1.35 -7.80
N SER A 31 0.93 2.00 -7.58
CA SER A 31 1.19 2.83 -6.40
C SER A 31 1.94 4.14 -6.74
N ALA A 32 1.76 5.14 -5.88
CA ALA A 32 2.38 6.45 -5.96
C ALA A 32 3.06 6.83 -4.64
N ALA A 33 4.35 7.15 -4.71
CA ALA A 33 5.11 7.65 -3.57
C ALA A 33 4.99 9.18 -3.46
N CYS A 34 4.55 9.66 -2.31
CA CYS A 34 4.39 11.06 -1.96
C CYS A 34 5.36 11.45 -0.84
N PHE A 35 6.16 12.50 -1.06
CA PHE A 35 7.02 13.07 -0.03
C PHE A 35 6.38 14.33 0.54
N VAL A 36 6.25 14.38 1.86
CA VAL A 36 5.77 15.53 2.61
C VAL A 36 6.96 16.09 3.38
N HIS A 37 7.37 17.31 3.04
CA HIS A 37 8.45 18.02 3.70
C HIS A 37 7.88 18.98 4.75
N GLY A 38 8.28 18.78 6.01
CA GLY A 38 8.03 19.66 7.15
C GLY A 38 9.30 19.80 8.00
N ASP A 39 9.18 19.79 9.32
CA ASP A 39 10.34 19.70 10.21
C ASP A 39 11.01 18.32 10.13
N GLU A 40 10.25 17.29 9.74
CA GLU A 40 10.71 15.96 9.37
C GLU A 40 10.23 15.61 7.95
N ASP A 41 11.00 14.77 7.27
CA ASP A 41 10.63 14.23 5.96
C ASP A 41 9.76 12.99 6.13
N LEU A 42 8.52 13.04 5.63
CA LEU A 42 7.59 11.93 5.65
C LEU A 42 7.38 11.36 4.23
N LEU A 43 7.57 10.05 4.08
CA LEU A 43 7.23 9.31 2.88
C LEU A 43 5.90 8.58 3.06
N MET A 44 4.96 8.82 2.15
CA MET A 44 3.67 8.15 2.09
C MET A 44 3.55 7.38 0.78
N ASP A 45 3.22 6.09 0.85
CA ASP A 45 2.90 5.29 -0.34
C ASP A 45 1.39 5.19 -0.49
N LEU A 46 0.90 5.50 -1.69
CA LEU A 46 -0.52 5.50 -2.03
C LEU A 46 -0.78 4.42 -3.07
N ALA A 47 -1.42 3.33 -2.66
CA ALA A 47 -1.93 2.34 -3.59
C ALA A 47 -3.20 2.87 -4.26
N LEU A 48 -3.21 2.95 -5.59
CA LEU A 48 -4.33 3.53 -6.34
C LEU A 48 -5.44 2.51 -6.58
N ASP A 49 -5.06 1.26 -6.85
CA ASP A 49 -5.98 0.20 -7.28
C ASP A 49 -6.10 -0.94 -6.24
N SER A 50 -5.91 -0.62 -4.96
CA SER A 50 -5.96 -1.63 -3.88
C SER A 50 -7.31 -1.66 -3.16
N VAL A 51 -8.33 -2.13 -3.87
CA VAL A 51 -9.67 -2.28 -3.31
C VAL A 51 -9.68 -3.37 -2.23
N PRO A 52 -10.32 -3.15 -1.06
CA PRO A 52 -10.42 -4.17 -0.03
C PRO A 52 -11.29 -5.34 -0.50
N GLY A 53 -10.79 -6.57 -0.32
CA GLY A 53 -11.55 -7.79 -0.61
C GLY A 53 -12.58 -8.14 0.46
N MET A 54 -12.43 -7.57 1.66
CA MET A 54 -13.34 -7.74 2.81
C MET A 54 -13.82 -6.38 3.32
N PRO A 55 -14.93 -6.31 4.06
CA PRO A 55 -15.35 -5.07 4.70
C PRO A 55 -14.21 -4.47 5.53
N ALA A 56 -13.93 -3.18 5.32
CA ALA A 56 -12.91 -2.47 6.08
C ALA A 56 -13.21 -2.54 7.59
N THR A 57 -12.17 -2.77 8.38
CA THR A 57 -12.24 -2.80 9.85
C THR A 57 -11.77 -1.47 10.41
N ALA A 58 -12.49 -0.92 11.38
CA ALA A 58 -12.04 0.30 12.06
C ALA A 58 -10.79 0.01 12.91
N SER A 59 -9.75 0.82 12.74
CA SER A 59 -8.65 0.91 13.71
C SER A 59 -8.83 2.15 14.60
N VAL A 60 -7.90 2.36 15.53
CA VAL A 60 -7.89 3.53 16.43
C VAL A 60 -7.88 4.86 15.65
N VAL A 61 -7.26 4.89 14.47
CA VAL A 61 -6.99 6.13 13.73
C VAL A 61 -7.79 6.21 12.43
N CYS A 62 -7.98 5.08 11.74
CA CYS A 62 -8.65 5.06 10.44
C CYS A 62 -9.25 3.68 10.11
N PRO A 63 -10.17 3.60 9.13
CA PRO A 63 -10.50 2.34 8.48
C PRO A 63 -9.25 1.68 7.88
N THR A 64 -9.08 0.39 8.12
CA THR A 64 -8.01 -0.44 7.59
C THR A 64 -8.59 -1.71 6.98
N PHE A 65 -7.80 -2.44 6.20
CA PHE A 65 -8.18 -3.78 5.73
C PHE A 65 -8.52 -4.70 6.92
N ALA A 66 -9.39 -5.68 6.67
CA ALA A 66 -9.71 -6.69 7.67
C ALA A 66 -8.42 -7.40 8.14
N PRO A 67 -8.32 -7.79 9.43
CA PRO A 67 -7.10 -8.42 9.96
C PRO A 67 -6.65 -9.66 9.17
N GLU A 68 -7.59 -10.45 8.68
CA GLU A 68 -7.31 -11.65 7.88
C GLU A 68 -6.78 -11.30 6.48
N GLU A 69 -7.34 -10.26 5.86
CA GLU A 69 -6.86 -9.74 4.58
C GLU A 69 -5.45 -9.14 4.71
N LEU A 70 -5.20 -8.36 5.77
CA LEU A 70 -3.86 -7.86 6.08
C LEU A 70 -2.85 -8.99 6.26
N ALA A 71 -3.27 -10.08 6.89
CA ALA A 71 -2.42 -11.23 7.11
C ALA A 71 -2.01 -11.89 5.78
N GLY A 72 -2.95 -12.08 4.85
CA GLY A 72 -2.67 -12.54 3.49
C GLY A 72 -1.73 -11.60 2.74
N ARG A 73 -1.99 -10.28 2.79
CA ARG A 73 -1.12 -9.25 2.16
C ARG A 73 0.31 -9.27 2.69
N LYS A 74 0.51 -9.54 3.98
CA LYS A 74 1.85 -9.70 4.57
C LYS A 74 2.57 -10.95 4.11
N VAL A 75 1.86 -12.05 3.89
CA VAL A 75 2.44 -13.26 3.31
C VAL A 75 2.86 -13.03 1.86
N VAL A 76 2.02 -12.38 1.04
CA VAL A 76 2.41 -12.03 -0.35
C VAL A 76 3.65 -11.13 -0.36
N ALA A 77 3.67 -10.10 0.48
CA ALA A 77 4.81 -9.21 0.63
C ALA A 77 6.12 -9.94 1.02
N LEU A 78 6.03 -10.94 1.90
CA LEU A 78 7.19 -11.76 2.28
C LEU A 78 7.81 -12.46 1.06
N PHE A 79 6.99 -12.97 0.13
CA PHE A 79 7.47 -13.64 -1.08
C PHE A 79 7.87 -12.69 -2.21
N ASP A 80 7.42 -11.44 -2.18
CA ASP A 80 7.78 -10.41 -3.16
C ASP A 80 9.16 -9.80 -2.86
N ARG A 81 9.36 -9.26 -1.64
CA ARG A 81 10.58 -8.53 -1.25
C ARG A 81 11.44 -9.23 -0.20
N ALA A 82 10.84 -10.07 0.65
CA ALA A 82 11.52 -10.80 1.72
C ALA A 82 12.37 -9.94 2.68
N GLU A 83 11.87 -8.79 3.13
CA GLU A 83 12.59 -7.95 4.09
C GLU A 83 12.47 -8.50 5.52
N ALA A 84 13.47 -8.25 6.38
CA ALA A 84 13.49 -8.77 7.74
C ALA A 84 12.21 -8.47 8.55
N ARG A 85 11.59 -7.31 8.33
CA ARG A 85 10.31 -6.93 8.95
C ARG A 85 9.15 -7.82 8.54
N ASP A 86 9.13 -8.32 7.31
CA ASP A 86 8.03 -9.16 6.82
C ASP A 86 8.06 -10.54 7.49
N PHE A 87 9.26 -11.06 7.80
CA PHE A 87 9.40 -12.28 8.59
C PHE A 87 8.88 -12.10 10.01
N VAL A 88 9.19 -10.96 10.65
CA VAL A 88 8.68 -10.64 12.01
C VAL A 88 7.16 -10.52 12.00
N ASP A 89 6.60 -9.83 11.01
CA ASP A 89 5.16 -9.66 10.87
C ASP A 89 4.46 -11.01 10.64
N VAL A 90 4.95 -11.85 9.71
CA VAL A 90 4.36 -13.17 9.44
C VAL A 90 4.51 -14.11 10.63
N TYR A 91 5.61 -14.05 11.37
CA TYR A 91 5.75 -14.80 12.62
C TYR A 91 4.71 -14.36 13.66
N ALA A 92 4.54 -13.06 13.88
CA ALA A 92 3.53 -12.53 14.79
C ALA A 92 2.10 -12.90 14.36
N LEU A 93 1.82 -12.91 13.06
CA LEU A 93 0.53 -13.35 12.50
C LEU A 93 0.31 -14.83 12.71
N ARG A 94 1.34 -15.68 12.61
CA ARG A 94 1.22 -17.13 12.82
C ARG A 94 0.83 -17.48 14.26
N LEU A 95 1.17 -16.64 15.24
CA LEU A 95 0.73 -16.79 16.62
C LEU A 95 -0.77 -16.49 16.81
N ARG A 96 -1.41 -15.82 15.84
CA ARG A 96 -2.82 -15.39 15.92
C ARG A 96 -3.73 -16.14 14.95
N PHE A 97 -3.20 -16.57 13.81
CA PHE A 97 -3.94 -17.20 12.73
C PHE A 97 -3.33 -18.55 12.36
N GLU A 98 -4.20 -19.46 11.92
CA GLU A 98 -3.79 -20.75 11.37
C GLU A 98 -3.04 -20.58 10.05
N ARG A 99 -2.08 -21.46 9.77
CA ARG A 99 -1.25 -21.38 8.55
C ARG A 99 -2.11 -21.53 7.31
N GLU A 100 -3.12 -22.39 7.38
CA GLU A 100 -4.07 -22.68 6.32
C GLU A 100 -4.87 -21.41 5.96
N LEU A 101 -5.33 -20.65 6.96
CA LEU A 101 -5.96 -19.35 6.75
C LEU A 101 -4.99 -18.37 6.09
N LEU A 102 -3.76 -18.23 6.62
CA LEU A 102 -2.75 -17.32 6.07
C LEU A 102 -2.45 -17.62 4.59
N SER A 103 -2.37 -18.90 4.23
CA SER A 103 -2.10 -19.36 2.87
C SER A 103 -3.30 -19.12 1.95
N SER A 104 -4.52 -19.36 2.42
CA SER A 104 -5.76 -19.08 1.68
C SER A 104 -5.89 -17.59 1.36
N ARG A 105 -5.71 -16.73 2.38
CA ARG A 105 -5.80 -15.27 2.22
C ARG A 105 -4.70 -14.73 1.30
N ALA A 106 -3.49 -15.29 1.36
CA ALA A 106 -2.42 -14.92 0.45
C ALA A 106 -2.77 -15.26 -1.01
N GLY A 107 -3.38 -16.43 -1.25
CA GLY A 107 -3.84 -16.83 -2.57
C GLY A 107 -4.94 -15.90 -3.12
N GLU A 108 -5.90 -15.52 -2.28
CA GLU A 108 -6.95 -14.55 -2.63
C GLU A 108 -6.33 -13.22 -3.05
N VAL A 109 -5.43 -12.67 -2.24
CA VAL A 109 -4.77 -11.38 -2.50
C VAL A 109 -3.90 -11.43 -3.76
N ALA A 110 -3.12 -12.50 -3.95
CA ALA A 110 -2.27 -12.65 -5.13
C ALA A 110 -3.06 -12.82 -6.43
N SER A 111 -4.33 -13.24 -6.33
CA SER A 111 -5.24 -13.38 -7.48
C SER A 111 -6.00 -12.11 -7.84
N GLN A 112 -5.93 -11.07 -7.00
CA GLN A 112 -6.55 -9.78 -7.30
C GLN A 112 -5.74 -9.05 -8.39
N PRO A 113 -6.41 -8.50 -9.42
CA PRO A 113 -5.72 -7.72 -10.44
C PRO A 113 -5.12 -6.44 -9.82
N LEU A 114 -3.85 -6.18 -10.14
CA LEU A 114 -3.12 -4.95 -9.82
C LEU A 114 -3.61 -3.75 -10.64
#